data_AF-R6TEL3-F1
#
_entry.id   AF-R6TEL3-F1
#
_cell.length_a   1.000
_cell.length_b   1.000
_cell.length_c   1.000
_cell.angle_alpha   90.00
_cell.angle_beta   90.00
_cell.angle_gamma   90.00
#
_symmetry.space_group_name_H-M   'P 1'
#
loop_
_entity.id
_entity.type
_entity.pdbx_description
1 polymer ?
#
loop_
_entity_poly.entity_id
_entity_poly.type
_entity_poly.pdbx_seq_one_letter_code
_entity_poly.pdbx_strand_id
1 'polypeptide(L)' 'MTFVRLVGDYKKGTHIDPVTGQPLEKFSAYMVCKKCRSIMISGISDLCADGEITGAGSIEITPVPAVVRLAT' A
#
# COMPACT_ATOMS: atom_id res chain seq x y z
N MET A 1 21.97 2.14 -0.97
CA MET A 1 20.66 2.14 -1.64
C MET A 1 19.56 1.82 -0.66
N THR A 2 18.84 2.85 -0.22
CA THR A 2 17.85 2.78 0.86
C THR A 2 16.58 2.05 0.45
N PHE A 3 16.11 2.25 -0.79
CA PHE A 3 14.93 1.57 -1.35
C PHE A 3 15.09 0.04 -1.50
N VAL A 4 16.25 -0.43 -1.99
CA VAL A 4 16.50 -1.88 -2.16
C VAL A 4 16.46 -2.61 -0.81
N ARG A 5 16.93 -1.97 0.27
CA ARG A 5 16.86 -2.52 1.63
C ARG A 5 15.41 -2.62 2.12
N LEU A 6 14.58 -1.60 1.82
CA LEU A 6 13.15 -1.63 2.11
C LEU A 6 12.47 -2.83 1.43
N VAL A 7 12.77 -3.13 0.17
CA VAL A 7 12.19 -4.29 -0.54
C VAL A 7 12.54 -5.61 0.16
N GLY A 8 13.78 -5.74 0.65
CA GLY A 8 14.21 -6.92 1.41
C GLY A 8 13.45 -7.09 2.73
N ASP A 9 13.25 -6.00 3.48
CA ASP A 9 12.49 -6.00 4.73
C ASP A 9 10.97 -6.13 4.49
N TYR A 10 10.45 -5.62 3.37
CA TYR A 10 9.07 -5.79 2.93
C TYR A 10 8.73 -7.28 2.77
N LYS A 11 9.55 -8.01 2.02
CA LYS A 11 9.37 -9.46 1.79
C LYS A 11 9.39 -10.28 3.08
N LYS A 12 10.08 -9.80 4.13
CA LYS A 12 10.19 -10.46 5.43
C LYS A 12 9.14 -9.99 6.44
N GLY A 13 8.33 -8.99 6.11
CA GLY A 13 7.41 -8.35 7.05
C GLY A 13 8.09 -7.50 8.13
N THR A 14 9.38 -7.20 8.00
CA THR A 14 10.21 -6.48 9.00
C THR A 14 10.35 -4.99 8.71
N HIS A 15 9.37 -4.41 8.02
CA HIS A 15 9.34 -2.99 7.65
C HIS A 15 8.32 -2.17 8.46
N ILE A 16 7.36 -2.86 9.07
CA ILE A 16 6.35 -2.30 9.96
C ILE A 16 6.58 -2.87 11.35
N ASP A 17 6.51 -2.01 12.37
CA ASP A 17 6.44 -2.42 13.76
C ASP A 17 5.08 -3.10 14.02
N PRO A 18 5.05 -4.37 14.48
CA PRO A 18 3.82 -5.10 14.70
C PRO A 18 2.97 -4.54 15.84
N VAL A 19 3.55 -3.77 16.77
CA VAL A 19 2.85 -3.17 17.92
C VAL A 19 2.17 -1.87 17.50
N THR A 20 2.90 -0.98 16.84
CA THR A 20 2.40 0.35 16.49
C THR A 20 1.71 0.40 15.12
N GLY A 21 1.97 -0.58 14.25
CA GLY A 21 1.53 -0.59 12.86
C GLY A 21 2.18 0.50 12.01
N GLN A 22 3.29 1.08 12.50
CA GLN A 22 4.01 2.16 11.85
C GLN A 22 5.31 1.67 11.18
N PRO A 23 5.83 2.39 10.18
CA PRO A 23 7.18 2.18 9.66
C PRO A 23 8.20 2.15 10.79
N LEU A 24 9.17 1.21 10.73
CA LEU A 24 10.33 1.27 11.62
C LEU A 24 11.07 2.60 11.45
N GLU A 25 11.73 3.08 12.49
CA GLU A 25 12.40 4.39 12.50
C GLU A 25 13.37 4.59 11.31
N LYS A 26 14.13 3.54 10.94
CA LYS A 26 15.02 3.51 9.77
C LYS A 26 14.33 3.79 8.42
N PHE A 27 13.00 3.69 8.38
CA PHE A 27 12.12 3.84 7.21
C PHE A 27 11.22 5.08 7.28
N SER A 28 11.19 5.77 8.43
CA SER A 28 10.32 6.94 8.68
C SER A 28 10.51 8.09 7.68
N ALA A 29 11.71 8.25 7.11
CA ALA A 29 12.01 9.35 6.19
C ALA A 29 11.38 9.20 4.79
N TYR A 30 10.86 8.03 4.42
CA TYR A 30 10.36 7.77 3.06
C TYR A 30 9.21 6.75 3.00
N MET A 31 8.74 6.25 4.14
CA MET A 31 7.58 5.38 4.23
C MET A 31 6.56 5.99 5.19
N VAL A 32 5.29 6.01 4.78
CA VAL A 32 4.16 6.45 5.58
C VAL A 32 3.11 5.34 5.60
N CYS A 33 2.64 4.97 6.79
CA CYS A 33 1.54 4.02 6.95
C CYS A 33 0.34 4.75 7.56
N LYS A 34 -0.77 4.82 6.83
CA LYS A 34 -2.00 5.45 7.32
C LYS A 34 -3.21 4.62 6.91
N LYS A 35 -4.01 4.23 7.90
CA LYS A 35 -5.32 3.60 7.67
C LYS A 35 -6.28 4.66 7.12
N CYS A 36 -6.95 4.37 6.01
CA CYS A 36 -7.91 5.27 5.38
C CYS A 36 -9.15 4.50 4.91
N ARG A 37 -10.27 5.21 4.77
CA ARG A 37 -11.54 4.69 4.22
C ARG A 37 -11.77 5.11 2.76
N SER A 38 -11.02 6.09 2.28
CA SER A 38 -10.98 6.50 0.88
C SER A 38 -9.64 7.18 0.65
N ILE A 39 -9.09 7.01 -0.55
CA ILE A 39 -7.91 7.73 -1.02
C ILE A 39 -8.12 8.14 -2.47
N MET A 40 -7.76 9.38 -2.77
CA MET A 40 -7.73 9.90 -4.13
C MET A 40 -6.27 10.11 -4.53
N ILE A 41 -5.89 9.54 -5.67
CA ILE A 41 -4.55 9.65 -6.24
C ILE A 41 -4.70 10.27 -7.62
N SER A 42 -3.93 11.32 -7.89
CA SER A 42 -3.92 12.03 -9.17
C SER A 42 -2.49 12.15 -9.68
N GLY A 43 -2.33 12.40 -10.99
CA GLY A 43 -1.02 12.53 -11.61
C GLY A 43 -0.29 11.20 -11.81
N ILE A 44 -1.05 10.09 -11.88
CA ILE A 44 -0.54 8.79 -12.32
C ILE A 44 -0.74 8.65 -13.83
N SER A 45 0.06 7.79 -14.47
CA SER A 45 -0.13 7.40 -15.88
C SER A 45 -0.83 6.06 -15.98
N ASP A 46 -0.38 5.12 -15.16
CA ASP A 46 -0.79 3.73 -15.17
C ASP A 46 -1.07 3.27 -13.73
N LEU A 47 -2.08 2.42 -13.60
CA LEU A 47 -2.44 1.72 -12.39
C LEU A 47 -2.22 0.23 -12.61
N CYS A 48 -1.57 -0.43 -11.65
CA CYS A 48 -1.57 -1.88 -11.56
C CYS A 48 -2.55 -2.31 -10.46
N ALA A 49 -3.59 -3.06 -10.83
CA ALA A 49 -4.59 -3.62 -9.91
C ALA A 49 -4.72 -5.12 -10.17
N ASP A 50 -4.54 -5.94 -9.12
CA ASP A 50 -4.58 -7.40 -9.18
C ASP A 50 -3.67 -8.04 -10.25
N GLY A 51 -2.59 -7.36 -10.62
CA GLY A 51 -1.61 -7.81 -11.62
C GLY A 51 -1.85 -7.27 -13.04
N GLU A 52 -2.98 -6.61 -13.27
CA GLU A 52 -3.34 -6.03 -14.57
C GLU A 52 -3.02 -4.53 -14.61
N ILE A 53 -2.46 -4.06 -15.73
CA ILE A 53 -2.09 -2.66 -15.93
C ILE A 53 -3.18 -1.96 -16.74
N THR A 54 -3.65 -0.82 -16.24
CA THR A 54 -4.64 0.03 -16.92
C THR A 54 -4.18 1.49 -16.89
N GLY A 55 -4.32 2.19 -18.02
CA GLY A 55 -4.04 3.64 -18.08
C GLY A 55 -5.06 4.43 -17.26
N ALA A 56 -4.59 5.33 -16.40
CA ALA A 56 -5.43 6.15 -15.52
C ALA A 56 -4.74 7.48 -15.20
N GLY A 57 -5.45 8.61 -15.32
CA GLY A 57 -4.94 9.92 -14.90
C GLY A 57 -5.18 10.24 -13.40
N SER A 58 -6.28 9.71 -12.87
CA SER A 58 -6.65 9.79 -11.45
C SER A 58 -7.46 8.56 -11.05
N ILE A 59 -7.35 8.16 -9.79
CA ILE A 59 -8.12 7.06 -9.21
C ILE A 59 -8.63 7.43 -7.82
N GLU A 60 -9.85 6.99 -7.51
CA GLU A 60 -10.37 6.92 -6.15
C GLU A 60 -10.45 5.45 -5.72
N ILE A 61 -9.94 5.15 -4.52
CA ILE A 61 -9.94 3.80 -3.95
C ILE A 61 -10.70 3.84 -2.63
N THR A 62 -11.75 3.03 -2.53
CA THR A 62 -12.62 2.94 -1.35
C THR A 62 -12.95 1.46 -1.07
N PRO A 63 -12.74 0.94 0.15
CA PRO A 63 -13.14 -0.41 0.50
C PRO A 63 -14.67 -0.48 0.61
N VAL A 64 -15.27 -1.46 -0.06
CA VAL A 64 -16.70 -1.78 0.05
C VAL A 64 -16.84 -2.95 1.04
N PRO A 65 -17.35 -2.71 2.27
CA PRO A 65 -17.42 -3.75 3.28
C PRO A 65 -18.43 -4.84 2.89
N ALA A 66 -18.09 -6.10 3.17
CA ALA A 66 -18.95 -7.27 2.97
C ALA A 66 -19.45 -7.49 1.52
N VAL A 67 -18.71 -6.99 0.53
CA VAL A 67 -19.10 -7.10 -0.89
C VAL A 67 -19.02 -8.54 -1.44
N VAL A 68 -18.08 -9.35 -0.94
CA VAL A 68 -17.96 -10.77 -1.28
C VAL A 68 -18.19 -11.62 -0.03
N ARG A 69 -18.96 -12.70 -0.18
CA ARG A 69 -19.05 -13.78 0.80
C ARG A 69 -18.25 -14.96 0.29
N LEU A 70 -17.28 -15.41 1.06
CA LEU A 70 -16.52 -16.62 0.76
C LEU A 70 -17.31 -17.82 1.27
N ALA A 71 -17.52 -18.82 0.41
CA ALA A 71 -18.08 -20.10 0.83
C ALA A 71 -17.04 -20.82 1.70
N THR A 72 -17.43 -21.16 2.92
CA THR A 72 -16.67 -22.01 3.84
C THR A 72 -16.99 -23.47 3.60
#